data_AF-A0A7J2PU83-F1
#
_entry.id   AF-A0A7J2PU83-F1
#
_cell.length_a   1.000
_cell.length_b   1.000
_cell.length_c   1.000
_cell.angle_alpha   90.00
_cell.angle_beta   90.00
_cell.angle_gamma   90.00
#
_symmetry.space_group_name_H-M   'P 1'
#
loop_
_entity.id
_entity.type
_entity.pdbx_description
1 polymer ?
#
loop_
_entity_poly.entity_id
_entity_poly.type
_entity_poly.pdbx_seq_one_letter_code
_entity_poly.pdbx_strand_id
1 'polypeptide(L)'
;MSKRMGYFGLGEEGYDRIYTDRELFSRVIKLFKPYKRSMTIVIIFVCLSSVSYGLTPFLMSLIIKQLETQSDPFLLVFFIINTLILNSLGYVFNYVNRRTG
;
A
#
# COMPACT_ATOMS: atom_id res chain seq x y z
N MET A 1 -13.11 -7.04 57.84
CA MET A 1 -13.72 -7.10 56.49
C MET A 1 -12.92 -6.21 55.55
N SER A 2 -12.02 -6.78 54.74
CA SER A 2 -11.48 -6.13 53.53
C SER A 2 -10.62 -7.17 52.77
N LYS A 3 -11.27 -7.92 51.88
CA LYS A 3 -10.64 -8.91 51.00
C LYS A 3 -9.92 -8.13 49.88
N ARG A 4 -8.61 -7.93 50.00
CA ARG A 4 -7.80 -7.41 48.90
C ARG A 4 -7.79 -8.48 47.81
N MET A 5 -8.52 -8.22 46.72
CA MET A 5 -8.40 -8.99 45.48
C MET A 5 -7.02 -8.67 44.90
N GLY A 6 -6.05 -9.52 45.23
CA GLY A 6 -4.81 -9.58 44.48
C GLY A 6 -5.16 -9.90 43.04
N TYR A 7 -4.60 -9.11 42.13
CA TYR A 7 -4.51 -9.48 40.72
C TYR A 7 -3.85 -10.86 40.67
N PHE A 8 -4.65 -11.90 40.45
CA PHE A 8 -4.14 -13.19 40.03
C PHE A 8 -3.56 -12.94 38.64
N GLY A 9 -2.30 -12.46 38.61
CA GLY A 9 -1.44 -12.69 37.48
C GLY A 9 -1.56 -14.18 37.20
N LEU A 10 -2.08 -14.49 36.01
CA LEU A 10 -2.27 -15.84 35.51
C LEU A 10 -1.04 -16.62 35.95
N GLY A 11 -1.25 -17.62 36.83
CA GLY A 11 -0.16 -18.45 37.29
C GLY A 11 0.65 -18.90 36.09
N GLU A 12 1.97 -18.99 36.25
CA GLU A 12 2.88 -19.62 35.31
C GLU A 12 2.50 -21.10 35.12
N GLU A 13 1.33 -21.35 34.52
CA GLU A 13 0.98 -22.62 33.94
C GLU A 13 1.93 -22.79 32.76
N GLY A 14 2.93 -23.65 32.95
CA GLY A 14 4.06 -23.88 32.06
C GLY A 14 3.67 -23.70 30.60
N TYR A 15 4.02 -22.54 30.05
CA TYR A 15 3.75 -22.19 28.67
C TYR A 15 4.79 -22.89 27.78
N ASP A 16 4.85 -24.22 27.85
CA ASP A 16 5.84 -25.05 27.17
C ASP A 16 5.39 -25.38 25.74
N ARG A 17 4.89 -24.36 25.04
CA ARG A 17 4.47 -24.49 23.64
C ARG A 17 5.59 -24.00 22.74
N ILE A 18 6.50 -24.92 22.41
CA ILE A 18 7.52 -24.71 21.38
C ILE A 18 6.83 -24.80 20.02
N TYR A 19 6.55 -23.66 19.42
CA TYR A 19 6.03 -23.59 18.06
C TYR A 19 7.18 -23.45 17.07
N THR A 20 7.09 -24.17 15.96
CA THR A 20 7.98 -23.92 14.83
C THR A 20 7.59 -22.60 14.14
N ASP A 21 8.55 -21.90 13.54
CA ASP A 21 8.29 -20.62 12.85
C ASP A 21 7.15 -20.74 11.84
N ARG A 22 7.10 -21.85 11.09
CA ARG A 22 6.04 -22.12 10.11
C ARG A 22 4.64 -22.18 10.74
N GLU A 23 4.50 -22.83 11.91
CA GLU A 23 3.23 -22.89 12.62
C GLU A 23 2.83 -21.53 13.16
N LEU A 24 3.79 -20.77 13.70
CA LEU A 24 3.55 -19.43 14.21
C LEU A 24 3.07 -18.49 13.10
N PHE A 25 3.76 -18.48 11.96
CA PHE A 25 3.37 -17.70 10.78
C PHE A 25 2.00 -18.09 10.23
N SER A 26 1.71 -19.39 10.12
CA SER A 26 0.39 -19.88 9.68
C SER A 26 -0.73 -19.38 10.59
N ARG A 27 -0.48 -19.35 11.91
CA ARG A 27 -1.44 -18.87 12.90
C ARG A 27 -1.67 -17.37 12.81
N VAL A 28 -0.60 -16.59 12.63
CA VAL A 28 -0.68 -15.13 12.40
C VAL A 28 -1.47 -14.84 11.12
N ILE A 29 -1.17 -15.53 10.02
CA ILE A 29 -1.86 -15.35 8.73
C ILE A 29 -3.36 -15.70 8.84
N LYS A 30 -3.74 -16.67 9.68
CA LYS A 30 -5.16 -16.99 9.94
C LYS A 30 -5.93 -15.84 10.59
N LEU A 31 -5.28 -14.98 11.40
CA LEU A 31 -5.94 -13.80 11.99
C LEU A 31 -6.34 -12.77 10.94
N PHE A 32 -5.61 -12.72 9.81
CA PHE A 32 -5.92 -11.84 8.68
C PHE A 32 -7.01 -12.40 7.75
N LYS A 33 -7.44 -13.66 7.95
CA LYS A 33 -8.46 -14.33 7.12
C LYS A 33 -9.77 -13.54 6.92
N PRO A 34 -10.41 -12.94 7.96
CA PRO A 34 -11.63 -12.17 7.77
C PRO A 34 -11.41 -10.86 6.98
N TYR A 35 -10.19 -10.31 6.99
CA TYR A 35 -9.86 -9.04 6.33
C TYR A 35 -9.28 -9.19 4.92
N LYS A 36 -9.32 -10.42 4.36
CA LYS A 36 -8.75 -10.71 3.03
C LYS A 36 -9.26 -9.78 1.93
N ARG A 37 -10.56 -9.44 1.94
CA ARG A 37 -11.15 -8.51 0.94
C ARG A 37 -10.51 -7.12 1.01
N SER A 38 -10.42 -6.55 2.21
CA SER A 38 -9.79 -5.25 2.43
C SER A 38 -8.30 -5.27 2.06
N MET A 39 -7.57 -6.33 2.46
CA MET A 39 -6.17 -6.50 2.08
C MET A 39 -5.99 -6.59 0.56
N THR A 40 -6.84 -7.33 -0.15
CA THR A 40 -6.78 -7.41 -1.62
C THR A 40 -6.99 -6.04 -2.27
N ILE A 41 -7.94 -5.26 -1.79
CA ILE A 41 -8.18 -3.89 -2.29
C ILE A 41 -6.92 -3.03 -2.09
N VAL A 42 -6.36 -3.01 -0.88
CA VAL A 42 -5.13 -2.26 -0.58
C VAL A 42 -3.98 -2.70 -1.49
N ILE A 43 -3.76 -4.00 -1.65
CA ILE A 43 -2.71 -4.54 -2.53
C ILE A 43 -2.90 -4.03 -3.97
N ILE A 44 -4.12 -4.09 -4.51
CA ILE A 44 -4.42 -3.62 -5.87
C ILE A 44 -4.08 -2.14 -6.03
N PHE A 45 -4.58 -1.30 -5.12
CA PHE A 45 -4.32 0.13 -5.20
C PHE A 45 -2.83 0.46 -4.98
N VAL A 46 -2.12 -0.27 -4.13
CA VAL A 46 -0.67 -0.11 -3.94
C VAL A 46 0.08 -0.46 -5.22
N CYS A 47 -0.26 -1.57 -5.87
CA CYS A 47 0.30 -1.93 -7.17
C CYS A 47 0.02 -0.84 -8.22
N LEU A 48 -1.21 -0.34 -8.29
CA LEU A 48 -1.61 0.71 -9.24
C LEU A 48 -0.84 2.02 -8.99
N SER A 49 -0.63 2.37 -7.71
CA SER A 49 0.18 3.52 -7.31
C SER A 49 1.63 3.35 -7.73
N SER A 50 2.23 2.18 -7.47
CA SER A 50 3.62 1.89 -7.88
C SER A 50 3.81 1.96 -9.39
N VAL A 51 2.85 1.42 -10.17
CA VAL A 51 2.87 1.52 -11.64
C VAL A 51 2.80 2.98 -12.09
N SER A 52 1.93 3.79 -11.47
CA SER A 52 1.81 5.22 -11.80
C SER A 52 3.12 5.98 -11.56
N TYR A 53 3.79 5.71 -10.43
CA TYR A 53 5.10 6.32 -10.15
C TYR A 53 6.20 5.83 -11.11
N GLY A 54 6.20 4.54 -11.46
CA GLY A 54 7.17 3.97 -12.40
C GLY A 54 7.00 4.45 -13.84
N LEU A 55 5.77 4.74 -14.28
CA LEU A 55 5.48 5.22 -15.63
C LEU A 55 5.79 6.72 -15.81
N THR A 56 5.87 7.48 -14.73
CA THR A 56 6.15 8.92 -14.77
C THR A 56 7.49 9.26 -15.46
N PRO A 57 8.65 8.66 -15.08
CA PRO A 57 9.93 8.94 -15.76
C PRO A 57 9.96 8.46 -17.22
N PHE A 58 9.21 7.39 -17.54
CA PHE A 58 9.07 6.90 -18.91
C PHE A 58 8.33 7.90 -19.80
N LEU A 59 7.20 8.43 -19.34
CA LEU A 59 6.45 9.47 -20.04
C LEU A 59 7.28 10.74 -20.24
N MET A 60 8.03 11.18 -19.21
CA MET A 60 8.93 12.34 -19.33
C MET A 60 9.98 12.15 -20.42
N SER A 61 10.55 10.95 -20.54
CA SER A 61 11.55 10.65 -21.58
C SER A 61 10.96 10.73 -22.99
N LEU A 62 9.70 10.34 -23.18
CA LEU A 62 8.99 10.44 -24.46
C LEU A 62 8.71 11.90 -24.84
N ILE A 63 8.27 12.70 -23.86
CA ILE A 63 7.97 14.12 -24.05
C ILE A 63 9.23 14.88 -24.49
N ILE A 64 10.36 14.64 -23.82
CA ILE A 64 11.65 15.26 -24.16
C ILE A 64 12.06 14.90 -25.60
N LYS A 65 11.93 13.63 -25.99
CA LYS A 65 12.24 13.21 -27.37
C LYS A 65 11.35 13.88 -28.43
N GLN A 66 10.07 14.06 -28.15
CA GLN A 66 9.15 14.71 -29.08
C GLN A 66 9.43 16.21 -29.22
N LEU A 67 9.77 16.87 -28.12
CA LEU A 67 10.23 18.27 -28.10
C LEU A 67 11.46 18.49 -29.00
N GLU A 68 12.42 17.57 -28.98
CA GLU A 68 13.64 17.63 -29.81
C GLU A 68 13.36 17.41 -31.30
N THR A 69 12.33 16.65 -31.66
CA THR A 69 12.08 16.24 -33.06
C THR A 69 11.14 17.18 -33.81
N GLN A 70 10.03 17.60 -33.18
CA GLN A 70 9.10 18.61 -33.71
C GLN A 70 8.42 19.35 -32.55
N SER A 71 8.71 20.65 -32.43
CA SER A 71 8.07 21.52 -31.44
C SER A 71 6.70 22.00 -31.94
N ASP A 72 5.71 21.11 -31.97
CA ASP A 72 4.31 21.51 -32.11
C ASP A 72 3.76 21.94 -30.73
N PRO A 73 3.40 23.22 -30.53
CA PRO A 73 2.89 23.73 -29.26
C PRO A 73 1.63 22.99 -28.77
N PHE A 74 0.78 22.49 -29.68
CA PHE A 74 -0.45 21.80 -29.31
C PHE A 74 -0.18 20.41 -28.73
N LEU A 75 0.79 19.68 -29.29
CA LEU A 75 1.26 18.39 -28.78
C LEU A 75 1.87 18.52 -27.38
N LEU A 76 2.65 19.58 -27.17
CA LEU A 76 3.31 19.86 -25.90
C LEU A 76 2.30 20.16 -24.78
N VAL A 77 1.30 21.00 -25.06
CA VAL A 77 0.19 21.28 -24.11
C VAL A 77 -0.61 20.01 -23.82
N PHE A 78 -0.87 19.17 -24.83
CA PHE A 78 -1.53 17.88 -24.64
C PHE A 78 -0.76 16.98 -23.66
N PHE A 79 0.56 16.87 -23.80
CA PHE A 79 1.39 16.08 -22.88
C PHE A 79 1.44 16.63 -21.45
N ILE A 80 1.48 17.95 -21.30
CA ILE A 80 1.45 18.60 -19.97
C ILE A 80 0.14 18.28 -19.26
N ILE A 81 -0.99 18.42 -19.95
CA ILE A 81 -2.32 18.13 -19.38
C ILE A 81 -2.43 16.65 -18.98
N ASN A 82 -2.01 15.74 -19.86
CA ASN A 82 -2.04 14.30 -19.57
C ASN A 82 -1.16 13.93 -18.39
N THR A 83 0.07 14.46 -18.33
CA THR A 83 0.99 14.22 -17.21
C THR A 83 0.42 14.74 -15.88
N LEU A 84 -0.23 15.91 -15.91
CA LEU A 84 -0.84 16.53 -14.73
C LEU A 84 -2.05 15.74 -14.23
N ILE A 85 -2.89 15.23 -15.14
CA ILE A 85 -4.02 14.34 -14.80
C ILE A 85 -3.51 13.03 -14.19
N LEU A 86 -2.51 12.38 -14.82
CA LEU A 86 -1.93 11.13 -14.31
C LEU A 86 -1.31 11.31 -12.92
N ASN A 87 -0.54 12.39 -12.70
CA ASN A 87 0.04 12.66 -11.38
C ASN A 87 -1.03 12.95 -10.33
N SER A 88 -2.06 13.72 -10.68
CA SER A 88 -3.17 14.03 -9.78
C SER A 88 -3.93 12.76 -9.39
N LEU A 89 -4.23 11.88 -10.35
CA LEU A 89 -4.86 10.59 -10.10
C LEU A 89 -3.99 9.68 -9.24
N GLY A 90 -2.69 9.60 -9.54
CA GLY A 90 -1.73 8.85 -8.73
C GLY A 90 -1.69 9.34 -7.28
N TYR A 91 -1.71 10.66 -7.07
CA TYR A 91 -1.79 11.26 -5.74
C TYR A 91 -3.10 10.92 -5.02
N VAL A 92 -4.25 11.01 -5.70
CA VAL A 92 -5.55 10.67 -5.12
C VAL A 92 -5.63 9.19 -4.76
N PHE A 93 -5.18 8.29 -5.63
CA PHE A 93 -5.15 6.85 -5.35
C PHE A 93 -4.20 6.53 -4.19
N ASN A 94 -3.05 7.19 -4.11
CA ASN A 94 -2.14 7.06 -2.97
C ASN A 94 -2.78 7.56 -1.67
N TYR A 95 -3.47 8.70 -1.72
CA TYR A 95 -4.16 9.27 -0.57
C TYR A 95 -5.28 8.36 -0.05
N VAL A 96 -6.11 7.81 -0.95
CA VAL A 96 -7.17 6.85 -0.59
C VAL A 96 -6.57 5.59 0.04
N ASN A 97 -5.46 5.08 -0.51
CA ASN A 97 -4.72 3.97 0.09
C ASN A 97 -4.26 4.26 1.51
N ARG A 98 -3.63 5.41 1.71
CA ARG A 98 -3.05 5.80 2.99
C ARG A 98 -4.09 6.14 4.06
N ARG A 99 -5.32 6.47 3.65
CA ARG A 99 -6.44 6.74 4.57
C ARG A 99 -7.24 5.49 4.94
N THR A 100 -7.20 4.47 4.07
CA THR A 100 -7.99 3.23 4.26
C THR A 100 -7.17 2.12 4.92
N GLY A 101 -5.83 2.20 4.90
CA GLY A 101 -4.92 1.37 5.70
C GLY A 101 -4.54 2.03 7.01
#